data_AF-A0A2D9FTF6-F1
#
_entry.id   AF-A0A2D9FTF6-F1
#
_cell.length_a   1.000
_cell.length_b   1.000
_cell.length_c   1.000
_cell.angle_alpha   90.00
_cell.angle_beta   90.00
_cell.angle_gamma   90.00
#
_symmetry.space_group_name_H-M   'P 1'
#
loop_
_entity.id
_entity.type
_entity.pdbx_description
1 polymer ?
#
loop_
_entity_poly.entity_id
_entity_poly.type
_entity_poly.pdbx_seq_one_letter_code
_entity_poly.pdbx_strand_id
1 'polypeptide(L)'
;MDTVKWIDLVVSLSFGTVFFLMLKLFIKRPSLLVAYFGISALAISTPYFLDLFGVESYIDLFQWGKLISITFYISGLLVLIRESKPIFARFPVYLTGLPFVSFLFFPLIIDSIVIKELINAIYQGGALVVTVLIFTLNQARQRNRRYYIIGITGIVAAYISYWIVFKQLNMAEFNWVSEILLATGILFASFRFVNGEYEKLTQPQ
;
A
#
# COMPACT_ATOMS: atom_id res chain seq x y z
N MET A 1 8.94 13.02 -25.01
CA MET A 1 8.12 12.07 -24.22
C MET A 1 8.48 12.33 -22.78
N ASP A 2 7.57 12.93 -22.02
CA ASP A 2 7.88 13.56 -20.73
C ASP A 2 8.34 12.52 -19.72
N THR A 3 9.39 12.84 -18.96
CA THR A 3 9.95 11.97 -17.91
C THR A 3 8.89 11.53 -16.91
N VAL A 4 7.94 12.41 -16.60
CA VAL A 4 6.77 12.18 -15.75
C VAL A 4 5.95 10.96 -16.22
N LYS A 5 5.58 10.92 -17.51
CA LYS A 5 4.78 9.82 -18.07
C LYS A 5 5.47 8.46 -18.01
N TRP A 6 6.81 8.44 -18.09
CA TRP A 6 7.58 7.21 -17.92
C TRP A 6 7.54 6.70 -16.49
N ILE A 7 7.54 7.62 -15.51
CA ILE A 7 7.45 7.26 -14.09
C ILE A 7 6.04 6.73 -13.79
N ASP A 8 4.99 7.41 -14.28
CA ASP A 8 3.61 6.95 -14.12
C ASP A 8 3.42 5.54 -14.70
N LEU A 9 4.05 5.26 -15.85
CA LEU A 9 4.07 3.93 -16.43
C LEU A 9 4.76 2.90 -15.52
N VAL A 10 5.93 3.23 -14.97
CA VAL A 10 6.67 2.34 -14.05
C VAL A 10 5.87 2.06 -12.78
N VAL A 11 5.28 3.09 -12.18
CA VAL A 11 4.46 2.98 -10.97
C VAL A 11 3.20 2.16 -11.25
N SER A 12 2.47 2.49 -12.32
CA SER A 12 1.26 1.80 -12.74
C SER A 12 1.51 0.32 -13.03
N LEU A 13 2.61 0.01 -13.75
CA LEU A 13 3.00 -1.36 -14.05
C LEU A 13 3.41 -2.11 -12.77
N SER A 14 4.13 -1.46 -11.85
CA SER A 14 4.52 -2.07 -10.58
C SER A 14 3.30 -2.43 -9.74
N PHE A 15 2.37 -1.50 -9.52
CA PHE A 15 1.14 -1.78 -8.78
C PHE A 15 0.20 -2.75 -9.53
N GLY A 16 0.17 -2.70 -10.86
CA GLY A 16 -0.56 -3.66 -11.69
C GLY A 16 -0.03 -5.08 -11.55
N THR A 17 1.30 -5.27 -11.49
CA THR A 17 1.89 -6.59 -11.24
C THR A 17 1.60 -7.07 -9.82
N VAL A 18 1.64 -6.19 -8.81
CA VAL A 18 1.23 -6.53 -7.43
C VAL A 18 -0.23 -6.97 -7.41
N PHE A 19 -1.13 -6.24 -8.07
CA PHE A 19 -2.53 -6.63 -8.20
C PHE A 19 -2.68 -8.01 -8.83
N PHE A 20 -2.00 -8.28 -9.95
CA PHE A 20 -2.06 -9.57 -10.62
C PHE A 20 -1.54 -10.72 -9.73
N LEU A 21 -0.46 -10.50 -9.00
CA LEU A 21 0.08 -11.47 -8.05
C LEU A 21 -0.91 -11.76 -6.92
N MET A 22 -1.56 -10.73 -6.36
CA MET A 22 -2.58 -10.89 -5.32
C MET A 22 -3.83 -11.58 -5.86
N LEU A 23 -4.28 -11.25 -7.08
CA LEU A 23 -5.39 -11.92 -7.73
C LEU A 23 -5.12 -13.42 -7.93
N LYS A 24 -3.93 -13.76 -8.43
CA LYS A 24 -3.52 -15.17 -8.60
C LYS A 24 -3.50 -15.92 -7.27
N LEU A 25 -3.04 -15.26 -6.20
CA LEU A 25 -3.05 -15.84 -4.85
C LEU A 25 -4.48 -16.00 -4.32
N PHE A 26 -5.35 -15.01 -4.56
CA PHE A 26 -6.75 -15.03 -4.15
C PHE A 26 -7.53 -16.19 -4.78
N ILE A 27 -7.32 -16.46 -6.07
CA ILE A 27 -7.94 -17.59 -6.78
C ILE A 27 -7.59 -18.92 -6.11
N LYS A 28 -6.36 -19.06 -5.59
CA LYS A 28 -5.92 -20.29 -4.92
C LYS A 28 -6.35 -20.37 -3.46
N ARG A 29 -6.37 -19.23 -2.76
CA ARG A 29 -6.74 -19.13 -1.35
C ARG A 29 -7.56 -17.85 -1.13
N PRO A 30 -8.89 -17.92 -1.18
CA PRO A 30 -9.72 -16.75 -0.94
C PRO A 30 -9.55 -16.31 0.51
N SER A 31 -8.89 -15.18 0.72
CA SER A 31 -8.71 -14.56 2.03
C SER A 31 -8.99 -13.07 1.94
N LEU A 32 -9.61 -12.53 2.99
CA LEU A 32 -9.95 -11.11 3.08
C LEU A 32 -8.70 -10.22 3.00
N LEU A 33 -7.59 -10.68 3.57
CA LEU A 33 -6.30 -10.00 3.52
C LEU A 33 -5.84 -9.80 2.06
N VAL A 34 -5.82 -10.87 1.27
CA VAL A 34 -5.36 -10.81 -0.12
C VAL A 34 -6.30 -9.96 -0.97
N ALA A 35 -7.61 -10.02 -0.71
CA ALA A 35 -8.58 -9.15 -1.36
C ALA A 35 -8.31 -7.66 -1.06
N TYR A 36 -8.10 -7.30 0.21
CA TYR A 36 -7.84 -5.92 0.60
C TYR A 36 -6.52 -5.38 0.03
N PHE A 37 -5.43 -6.15 0.06
CA PHE A 37 -4.17 -5.73 -0.58
C PHE A 37 -4.26 -5.66 -2.10
N GLY A 38 -5.01 -6.56 -2.74
CA GLY A 38 -5.28 -6.49 -4.18
C GLY A 38 -6.06 -5.23 -4.56
N ILE A 39 -7.19 -4.96 -3.88
CA ILE A 39 -8.01 -3.77 -4.15
C ILE A 39 -7.21 -2.49 -3.86
N SER A 40 -6.38 -2.49 -2.82
CA SER A 40 -5.48 -1.36 -2.53
C SER A 40 -4.52 -1.07 -3.68
N ALA A 41 -3.91 -2.11 -4.27
CA ALA A 41 -3.00 -1.99 -5.41
C ALA A 41 -3.73 -1.53 -6.69
N LEU A 42 -4.97 -1.98 -6.90
CA LEU A 42 -5.80 -1.54 -8.02
C LEU A 42 -6.25 -0.08 -7.87
N ALA A 43 -6.64 0.33 -6.66
CA ALA A 43 -7.10 1.68 -6.39
C ALA A 43 -6.00 2.73 -6.61
N ILE A 44 -4.73 2.38 -6.31
CA ILE A 44 -3.60 3.29 -6.57
C ILE A 44 -3.15 3.23 -8.03
N SER A 45 -3.22 2.09 -8.73
CA SER A 45 -2.81 2.03 -10.14
C SER A 45 -3.76 2.77 -11.07
N THR A 46 -5.05 2.83 -10.74
CA THR A 46 -6.10 3.46 -11.55
C THR A 46 -5.80 4.94 -11.91
N PRO A 47 -5.50 5.85 -10.97
CA PRO A 47 -5.19 7.25 -11.31
C PRO A 47 -3.94 7.39 -12.19
N TYR A 48 -2.86 6.64 -11.89
CA TYR A 48 -1.64 6.67 -12.73
C TYR A 48 -1.89 6.13 -14.15
N PHE A 49 -2.77 5.14 -14.30
CA PHE A 49 -3.14 4.63 -15.61
C PHE A 49 -3.97 5.65 -16.39
N LEU A 50 -4.97 6.28 -15.76
CA LEU A 50 -5.83 7.27 -16.42
C LEU A 50 -5.06 8.54 -16.85
N ASP A 51 -4.11 8.98 -16.04
CA ASP A 51 -3.22 10.10 -16.38
C ASP A 51 -2.37 9.81 -17.63
N LEU A 52 -1.89 8.57 -17.76
CA LEU A 52 -1.13 8.12 -18.94
C LEU A 52 -1.94 8.19 -20.25
N PHE A 53 -3.27 8.06 -20.19
CA PHE A 53 -4.17 8.21 -21.34
C PHE A 53 -4.71 9.64 -21.51
N GLY A 54 -4.31 10.59 -20.65
CA GLY A 54 -4.76 11.97 -20.72
C GLY A 54 -6.26 12.15 -20.47
N VAL A 55 -6.87 11.26 -19.67
CA VAL A 55 -8.28 11.36 -19.33
C VAL A 55 -8.44 12.44 -18.25
N GLU A 56 -8.80 13.65 -18.67
CA GLU A 56 -9.14 14.72 -17.74
C GLU A 56 -10.44 14.39 -17.03
N SER A 57 -10.39 14.35 -15.70
CA SER A 57 -11.54 14.09 -14.85
C SER A 57 -11.83 15.32 -14.00
N TYR A 58 -13.12 15.59 -13.78
CA TYR A 58 -13.56 16.71 -12.95
C TYR A 58 -13.31 16.49 -11.45
N ILE A 59 -13.02 15.25 -11.07
CA ILE A 59 -12.78 14.82 -9.69
C ILE A 59 -11.28 14.56 -9.54
N ASP A 60 -10.68 14.95 -8.42
CA ASP A 60 -9.26 14.68 -8.14
C ASP A 60 -9.00 13.18 -7.90
N LEU A 61 -8.83 12.43 -8.99
CA LEU A 61 -8.68 10.97 -8.99
C LEU A 61 -7.46 10.50 -8.18
N PHE A 62 -6.37 11.27 -8.17
CA PHE A 62 -5.17 10.92 -7.41
C PHE A 62 -5.43 10.91 -5.91
N GLN A 63 -6.23 11.87 -5.43
CA GLN A 63 -6.54 11.95 -4.00
C GLN A 63 -7.50 10.85 -3.56
N TRP A 64 -8.56 10.63 -4.34
CA TRP A 64 -9.50 9.55 -4.08
C TRP A 64 -8.83 8.19 -4.18
N GLY A 65 -7.99 7.98 -5.19
CA GLY A 65 -7.20 6.75 -5.36
C GLY A 65 -6.27 6.51 -4.17
N LYS A 66 -5.55 7.52 -3.69
CA LYS A 66 -4.69 7.43 -2.49
C LYS A 66 -5.49 7.10 -1.23
N LEU A 67 -6.62 7.76 -1.00
CA LEU A 67 -7.48 7.51 0.15
C LEU A 67 -8.07 6.09 0.13
N ILE A 68 -8.62 5.68 -1.01
CA ILE A 68 -9.21 4.34 -1.18
C ILE A 68 -8.11 3.30 -0.97
N SER A 69 -6.97 3.46 -1.66
CA SER A 69 -5.85 2.55 -1.56
C SER A 69 -5.38 2.38 -0.11
N ILE A 70 -5.18 3.48 0.63
CA ILE A 70 -4.68 3.40 1.99
C ILE A 70 -5.70 2.82 2.97
N THR A 71 -6.98 3.12 2.76
CA THR A 71 -8.07 2.59 3.58
C THR A 71 -8.15 1.07 3.47
N PHE A 72 -8.08 0.56 2.24
CA PHE A 72 -8.01 -0.89 1.98
C PHE A 72 -6.71 -1.49 2.54
N TYR A 73 -5.58 -0.81 2.41
CA TYR A 73 -4.31 -1.27 2.95
C TYR A 73 -4.33 -1.42 4.47
N ILE A 74 -4.79 -0.39 5.20
CA ILE A 74 -4.92 -0.43 6.67
C ILE A 74 -5.90 -1.52 7.09
N SER A 75 -7.01 -1.69 6.36
CA SER A 75 -7.96 -2.78 6.62
C SER A 75 -7.30 -4.16 6.46
N GLY A 76 -6.48 -4.33 5.42
CA GLY A 76 -5.65 -5.53 5.23
C GLY A 76 -4.65 -5.77 6.36
N LEU A 77 -3.99 -4.71 6.85
CA LEU A 77 -3.10 -4.79 8.02
C LEU A 77 -3.86 -5.19 9.28
N LEU A 78 -5.07 -4.68 9.52
CA LEU A 78 -5.90 -5.08 10.66
C LEU A 78 -6.29 -6.55 10.59
N VAL A 79 -6.64 -7.07 9.40
CA VAL A 79 -6.87 -8.51 9.21
C VAL A 79 -5.60 -9.29 9.58
N LEU A 80 -4.44 -8.83 9.13
CA LEU A 80 -3.16 -9.48 9.42
C LEU A 80 -2.85 -9.49 10.93
N ILE A 81 -3.07 -8.38 11.65
CA ILE A 81 -2.93 -8.31 13.13
C ILE A 81 -3.90 -9.28 13.81
N ARG A 82 -5.13 -9.38 13.30
CA ARG A 82 -6.13 -10.29 13.86
C ARG A 82 -5.70 -11.73 13.71
N GLU A 83 -5.19 -12.10 12.54
CA GLU A 83 -4.76 -13.46 12.24
C GLU A 83 -3.50 -13.88 13.00
N SER A 84 -2.61 -12.93 13.34
CA SER A 84 -1.42 -13.21 14.15
C SER A 84 -1.72 -13.49 15.63
N LYS A 85 -2.92 -13.17 16.11
CA LYS A 85 -3.35 -13.42 17.49
C LYS A 85 -4.04 -14.80 17.65
N PRO A 86 -3.93 -15.44 18.84
CA PRO A 86 -4.68 -16.65 19.16
C PRO A 86 -6.19 -16.36 19.20
N ILE A 87 -7.02 -17.36 18.90
CA ILE A 87 -8.48 -17.22 18.66
C ILE A 87 -9.19 -16.41 19.76
N PHE A 88 -8.85 -16.65 21.03
CA PHE A 88 -9.46 -15.99 22.19
C PHE A 88 -9.14 -14.50 22.32
N ALA A 89 -8.04 -14.02 21.72
CA ALA A 89 -7.61 -12.62 21.74
C ALA A 89 -7.92 -11.88 20.42
N ARG A 90 -8.63 -12.52 19.49
CA ARG A 90 -9.02 -11.92 18.21
C ARG A 90 -10.19 -10.99 18.43
N PHE A 91 -10.03 -9.75 17.97
CA PHE A 91 -11.16 -8.84 17.87
C PHE A 91 -12.11 -9.27 16.74
N PRO A 92 -13.39 -8.83 16.76
CA PRO A 92 -14.36 -9.19 15.73
C PRO A 92 -13.96 -8.76 14.31
N VAL A 93 -14.31 -9.57 13.31
CA VAL A 93 -13.92 -9.33 11.89
C VAL A 93 -14.44 -7.99 11.38
N TYR A 94 -15.66 -7.58 11.73
CA TYR A 94 -16.23 -6.32 11.24
C TYR A 94 -15.42 -5.08 11.67
N LEU A 95 -14.66 -5.14 12.78
CA LEU A 95 -13.79 -4.04 13.19
C LEU A 95 -12.56 -3.88 12.28
N THR A 96 -12.21 -4.87 11.45
CA THR A 96 -11.16 -4.67 10.44
C THR A 96 -11.60 -3.69 9.34
N GLY A 97 -12.90 -3.44 9.21
CA GLY A 97 -13.47 -2.46 8.30
C GLY A 97 -13.61 -1.05 8.89
N LEU A 98 -13.15 -0.80 10.12
CA LEU A 98 -13.18 0.55 10.72
C LEU A 98 -12.55 1.65 9.84
N PRO A 99 -11.46 1.41 9.10
CA PRO A 99 -10.89 2.44 8.23
C PRO A 99 -11.89 2.98 7.17
N PHE A 100 -12.92 2.21 6.78
CA PHE A 100 -13.93 2.68 5.82
C PHE A 100 -14.80 3.83 6.35
N VAL A 101 -14.82 4.05 7.67
CA VAL A 101 -15.47 5.22 8.27
C VAL A 101 -14.89 6.53 7.72
N SER A 102 -13.61 6.53 7.30
CA SER A 102 -12.96 7.69 6.70
C SER A 102 -13.65 8.16 5.42
N PHE A 103 -14.32 7.29 4.67
CA PHE A 103 -15.08 7.69 3.47
C PHE A 103 -16.30 8.55 3.79
N LEU A 104 -16.89 8.42 4.98
CA LEU A 104 -18.01 9.26 5.40
C LEU A 104 -17.57 10.69 5.69
N PHE A 105 -16.36 10.85 6.25
CA PHE A 105 -15.83 12.14 6.67
C PHE A 105 -15.00 12.84 5.59
N PHE A 106 -14.51 12.10 4.59
CA PHE A 106 -13.64 12.66 3.56
C PHE A 106 -14.29 13.79 2.74
N PRO A 107 -15.56 13.71 2.31
CA PRO A 107 -16.23 14.82 1.61
C PRO A 107 -16.32 16.10 2.45
N LEU A 108 -16.42 15.99 3.77
CA LEU A 108 -16.49 17.15 4.68
C LEU A 108 -15.14 17.85 4.84
N ILE A 109 -14.04 17.18 4.49
CA ILE A 109 -12.66 17.64 4.71
C ILE A 109 -12.00 18.08 3.39
N ILE A 110 -12.64 17.79 2.24
CA ILE A 110 -12.04 17.96 0.91
C ILE A 110 -11.64 19.41 0.61
N ASP A 111 -12.39 20.38 1.16
CA ASP A 111 -12.15 21.82 0.97
C ASP A 111 -10.96 22.35 1.78
N SER A 112 -10.52 21.60 2.81
CA SER A 112 -9.39 21.99 3.64
C SER A 112 -8.12 21.25 3.23
N ILE A 113 -7.30 21.91 2.40
CA ILE A 113 -6.00 21.37 1.94
C ILE A 113 -5.13 20.93 3.12
N VAL A 114 -5.06 21.73 4.19
CA VAL A 114 -4.21 21.45 5.36
C VAL A 114 -4.65 20.18 6.09
N ILE A 115 -5.95 20.06 6.41
CA ILE A 115 -6.48 18.90 7.14
C ILE A 115 -6.30 17.63 6.28
N LYS A 116 -6.54 17.74 4.97
CA LYS A 116 -6.39 16.63 4.03
C LYS A 116 -4.95 16.12 3.95
N GLU A 117 -3.98 17.02 3.84
CA GLU A 117 -2.57 16.63 3.83
C GLU A 117 -2.13 15.99 5.15
N LEU A 118 -2.60 16.54 6.27
CA LEU A 118 -2.30 16.00 7.60
C LEU A 118 -2.87 14.59 7.77
N ILE A 119 -4.12 14.34 7.36
CA ILE A 119 -4.74 13.01 7.42
C ILE A 119 -3.97 12.02 6.54
N ASN A 120 -3.62 12.41 5.31
CA ASN A 120 -2.83 11.55 4.43
C ASN A 120 -1.46 11.22 5.03
N ALA A 121 -0.78 12.19 5.67
CA ALA A 121 0.46 11.95 6.38
C ALA A 121 0.29 10.94 7.52
N ILE A 122 -0.75 11.12 8.34
CA ILE A 122 -1.05 10.24 9.49
C ILE A 122 -1.38 8.83 9.01
N TYR A 123 -2.20 8.69 7.97
CA TYR A 123 -2.57 7.38 7.44
C TYR A 123 -1.38 6.68 6.79
N GLN A 124 -0.60 7.37 5.95
CA GLN A 124 0.59 6.80 5.29
C GLN A 124 1.66 6.43 6.31
N GLY A 125 2.00 7.35 7.21
CA GLY A 125 2.97 7.12 8.26
C GLY A 125 2.52 6.01 9.23
N GLY A 126 1.26 6.03 9.66
CA GLY A 126 0.68 5.01 10.53
C GLY A 126 0.68 3.63 9.88
N ALA A 127 0.23 3.53 8.63
CA ALA A 127 0.26 2.28 7.88
C ALA A 127 1.70 1.74 7.73
N LEU A 128 2.65 2.61 7.46
CA LEU A 128 4.06 2.26 7.33
C LEU A 128 4.65 1.73 8.64
N VAL A 129 4.43 2.43 9.75
CA VAL A 129 4.88 1.99 11.08
C VAL A 129 4.28 0.61 11.42
N VAL A 130 2.97 0.45 11.26
CA VAL A 130 2.28 -0.81 11.53
C VAL A 130 2.81 -1.94 10.64
N THR A 131 3.07 -1.67 9.37
CA THR A 131 3.69 -2.62 8.42
C THR A 131 5.06 -3.06 8.91
N VAL A 132 5.93 -2.11 9.27
CA VAL A 132 7.27 -2.42 9.79
C VAL A 132 7.17 -3.31 11.03
N LEU A 133 6.30 -2.97 12.00
CA LEU A 133 6.15 -3.74 13.24
C LEU A 133 5.62 -5.15 12.99
N ILE A 134 4.46 -5.28 12.35
CA ILE A 134 3.79 -6.56 12.12
C ILE A 134 4.71 -7.53 11.44
N PHE A 135 5.32 -7.07 10.35
CA PHE A 135 6.13 -7.96 9.58
C PHE A 135 7.49 -8.22 10.22
N THR A 136 8.05 -7.28 11.00
CA THR A 136 9.22 -7.59 11.83
C THR A 136 8.88 -8.72 12.80
N LEU A 137 7.72 -8.68 13.45
CA LEU A 137 7.26 -9.73 14.37
C LEU A 137 7.00 -11.06 13.66
N ASN A 138 6.26 -11.04 12.55
CA ASN A 138 5.89 -12.27 11.82
C ASN A 138 7.08 -12.92 11.09
N GLN A 139 8.05 -12.12 10.66
CA GLN A 139 9.14 -12.57 9.79
C GLN A 139 10.49 -12.70 10.52
N ALA A 140 10.58 -12.34 11.81
CA ALA A 140 11.80 -12.44 12.62
C ALA A 140 12.44 -13.85 12.62
N ARG A 141 11.64 -14.90 12.42
CA ARG A 141 12.07 -16.30 12.57
C ARG A 141 12.30 -17.06 11.25
N GLN A 142 12.14 -16.41 10.08
CA GLN A 142 12.22 -17.09 8.79
C GLN A 142 13.59 -16.96 8.09
N ARG A 143 14.03 -18.03 7.42
CA ARG A 143 15.36 -18.19 6.80
C ARG A 143 15.66 -17.22 5.63
N ASN A 144 14.62 -16.70 4.96
CA ASN A 144 14.73 -15.79 3.81
C ASN A 144 14.34 -14.33 4.16
N ARG A 145 15.03 -13.74 5.13
CA ARG A 145 14.76 -12.37 5.64
C ARG A 145 15.27 -11.25 4.72
N ARG A 146 16.27 -11.50 3.87
CA ARG A 146 17.00 -10.45 3.12
C ARG A 146 16.11 -9.64 2.16
N TYR A 147 15.31 -10.30 1.32
CA TYR A 147 14.39 -9.62 0.40
C TYR A 147 13.33 -8.79 1.13
N TYR A 148 12.94 -9.24 2.33
CA TYR A 148 11.97 -8.55 3.15
C TYR A 148 12.52 -7.24 3.73
N ILE A 149 13.77 -7.28 4.22
CA ILE A 149 14.47 -6.08 4.69
C ILE A 149 14.59 -5.08 3.55
N ILE A 150 15.04 -5.53 2.36
CA ILE A 150 15.22 -4.66 1.19
C ILE A 150 13.89 -3.96 0.83
N GLY A 151 12.79 -4.72 0.77
CA GLY A 151 11.46 -4.19 0.48
C GLY A 151 11.01 -3.11 1.48
N ILE A 152 11.06 -3.39 2.79
CA ILE A 152 10.71 -2.39 3.81
C ILE A 152 11.63 -1.18 3.72
N THR A 153 12.94 -1.39 3.66
CA THR A 153 13.89 -0.27 3.64
C THR A 153 13.65 0.63 2.44
N GLY A 154 13.27 0.06 1.29
CA GLY A 154 12.87 0.82 0.10
C GLY A 154 11.61 1.65 0.33
N ILE A 155 10.56 1.06 0.92
CA ILE A 155 9.30 1.76 1.22
C ILE A 155 9.51 2.87 2.27
N VAL A 156 10.31 2.61 3.31
CA VAL A 156 10.66 3.60 4.35
C VAL A 156 11.47 4.73 3.75
N ALA A 157 12.47 4.43 2.91
CA ALA A 157 13.26 5.44 2.23
C ALA A 157 12.40 6.28 1.27
N ALA A 158 11.46 5.67 0.55
CA ALA A 158 10.51 6.37 -0.30
C ALA A 158 9.64 7.36 0.50
N TYR A 159 9.09 6.92 1.64
CA TYR A 159 8.27 7.77 2.49
C TYR A 159 9.05 8.94 3.10
N ILE A 160 10.24 8.66 3.65
CA ILE A 160 11.10 9.68 4.26
C ILE A 160 11.55 10.70 3.22
N SER A 161 12.00 10.24 2.04
CA SER A 161 12.44 11.13 0.97
C SER A 161 11.31 12.04 0.48
N TYR A 162 10.09 11.51 0.32
CA TYR A 162 8.93 12.32 -0.07
C TYR A 162 8.58 13.39 0.96
N TRP A 163 8.35 13.00 2.21
CA TRP A 163 7.82 13.91 3.23
C TRP A 163 8.86 14.88 3.79
N ILE A 164 10.09 14.39 4.07
CA ILE A 164 11.11 15.18 4.76
C ILE A 164 11.97 15.97 3.76
N VAL A 165 12.31 15.39 2.61
CA VAL A 165 13.23 16.03 1.66
C VAL A 165 12.46 16.82 0.62
N PHE A 166 11.65 16.15 -0.21
CA PHE A 166 11.10 16.78 -1.40
C PHE A 166 9.94 17.73 -1.11
N LYS A 167 9.04 17.36 -0.19
CA LYS A 167 7.91 18.20 0.17
C LYS A 167 8.31 19.42 1.00
N GLN A 168 9.27 19.27 1.93
CA GLN A 168 9.71 20.37 2.79
C GLN A 168 10.64 21.35 2.06
N LEU A 169 11.50 20.87 1.16
CA LEU A 169 12.41 21.72 0.38
C LEU A 169 11.79 22.23 -0.93
N ASN A 170 10.50 21.97 -1.16
CA ASN A 170 9.75 22.34 -2.36
C ASN A 170 10.42 21.92 -3.68
N MET A 171 11.14 20.80 -3.65
CA MET A 171 11.88 20.25 -4.79
C MET A 171 10.98 19.29 -5.59
N ALA A 172 9.91 19.82 -6.17
CA ALA A 172 8.92 19.05 -6.92
C ALA A 172 9.52 18.23 -8.08
N GLU A 173 10.62 18.72 -8.66
CA GLU A 173 11.35 18.08 -9.75
C GLU A 173 12.00 16.74 -9.38
N PHE A 174 12.17 16.42 -8.10
CA PHE A 174 12.81 15.17 -7.64
C PHE A 174 11.84 14.15 -7.03
N ASN A 175 10.52 14.43 -7.04
CA ASN A 175 9.50 13.51 -6.52
C ASN A 175 9.55 12.11 -7.16
N TRP A 176 10.00 12.03 -8.41
CA TRP A 176 10.17 10.77 -9.14
C TRP A 176 11.10 9.77 -8.46
N VAL A 177 12.10 10.24 -7.70
CA VAL A 177 13.04 9.36 -6.98
C VAL A 177 12.29 8.56 -5.92
N SER A 178 11.38 9.22 -5.19
CA SER A 178 10.55 8.56 -4.18
C SER A 178 9.60 7.54 -4.81
N GLU A 179 9.00 7.87 -5.95
CA GLU A 179 8.08 6.96 -6.65
C GLU A 179 8.76 5.70 -7.18
N ILE A 180 9.97 5.82 -7.72
CA ILE A 180 10.77 4.66 -8.16
C ILE A 180 11.19 3.80 -6.96
N LEU A 181 11.61 4.43 -5.86
CA LEU A 181 11.94 3.73 -4.61
C LEU A 181 10.71 2.98 -4.06
N LEU A 182 9.53 3.60 -4.10
CA LEU A 182 8.27 3.00 -3.69
C LEU A 182 7.92 1.79 -4.57
N ALA A 183 7.95 1.96 -5.89
CA ALA A 183 7.67 0.92 -6.87
C ALA A 183 8.60 -0.29 -6.68
N THR A 184 9.89 -0.04 -6.51
CA THR A 184 10.88 -1.10 -6.26
C THR A 184 10.61 -1.79 -4.93
N GLY A 185 10.41 -1.01 -3.85
CA GLY A 185 10.16 -1.55 -2.51
C GLY A 185 8.91 -2.41 -2.44
N ILE A 186 7.81 -1.99 -3.09
CA ILE A 186 6.55 -2.71 -3.06
C ILE A 186 6.58 -4.00 -3.87
N LEU A 187 7.33 -4.06 -4.98
CA LEU A 187 7.55 -5.27 -5.75
C LEU A 187 8.27 -6.34 -4.93
N PHE A 188 9.39 -5.97 -4.28
CA PHE A 188 10.14 -6.89 -3.43
C PHE A 188 9.31 -7.37 -2.22
N ALA A 189 8.59 -6.45 -1.57
CA ALA A 189 7.73 -6.78 -0.44
C ALA A 189 6.59 -7.74 -0.85
N SER A 190 5.91 -7.45 -1.97
CA SER A 190 4.77 -8.23 -2.45
C SER A 190 5.19 -9.61 -2.96
N PHE A 191 6.31 -9.71 -3.69
CA PHE A 191 6.84 -10.98 -4.15
C PHE A 191 7.18 -11.91 -2.97
N ARG A 192 7.84 -11.37 -1.94
CA ARG A 192 8.15 -12.15 -0.73
C ARG A 192 6.88 -12.58 0.00
N PHE A 193 5.90 -11.68 0.13
CA PHE A 193 4.62 -11.98 0.78
C PHE A 193 3.91 -13.15 0.09
N VAL A 194 3.77 -13.07 -1.23
CA VAL A 194 3.11 -14.11 -2.04
C VAL A 194 3.84 -15.45 -1.93
N ASN A 195 5.18 -15.46 -1.99
CA ASN A 195 5.95 -16.69 -1.80
C ASN A 195 5.80 -17.27 -0.39
N GLY A 196 5.69 -16.43 0.64
CA GLY A 196 5.46 -16.88 2.01
C GLY A 196 4.09 -17.53 2.20
N GLU A 197 3.06 -17.02 1.53
CA GLU A 197 1.75 -17.65 1.52
C GLU A 197 1.71 -18.96 0.71
N TYR A 198 2.50 -19.07 -0.36
CA TYR A 198 2.69 -20.34 -1.07
C TYR A 198 3.39 -21.40 -0.22
N GLU A 199 4.44 -21.04 0.53
CA GLU A 199 5.13 -21.94 1.45
C GLU A 199 4.18 -22.50 2.52
N LYS A 200 3.21 -21.71 3.00
CA LYS A 200 2.18 -22.17 3.95
C LYS A 200 1.17 -23.13 3.34
N LEU A 201 0.93 -23.07 2.03
CA LEU A 201 0.01 -23.97 1.32
C LEU A 201 0.63 -25.34 1.03
N THR A 202 1.96 -25.42 0.93
CA THR A 202 2.68 -26.67 0.62
C THR A 202 3.17 -27.43 1.85
N GLN A 203 3.13 -26.85 3.04
CA GLN A 203 3.38 -27.56 4.29
C GLN A 203 2.08 -28.21 4.80
N PRO A 204 2.00 -29.54 4.94
CA PRO A 204 0.87 -30.18 5.60
C PRO A 204 0.81 -29.73 7.07
N GLN A 205 -0.38 -29.29 7.50
CA GLN A 205 -0.68 -28.94 8.90
C GLN A 205 -0.61 -30.17 9.79
#